data_AF-T2BBJ1-F1
#
_entry.id   AF-T2BBJ1-F1
#
_cell.length_a   1.000
_cell.length_b   1.000
_cell.length_c   1.000
_cell.angle_alpha   90.00
_cell.angle_beta   90.00
_cell.angle_gamma   90.00
#
_symmetry.space_group_name_H-M   'P 1'
#
loop_
_entity.id
_entity.type
_entity.pdbx_description
1 polymer ?
#
loop_
_entity_poly.entity_id
_entity_poly.type
_entity_poly.pdbx_seq_one_letter_code
_entity_poly.pdbx_strand_id
1 'polypeptide(L)'
;TGWNVQIAADGSRPDWAENLPEEMLSAPADSNIATPVFDGAKEDELTGLLGATLPNRDGEQMVGSDGKATLFDGRSGEPFPYPVSVGYMYIIKLHHLVDDKIHARSTGPYSMITQQPLGGKAQFGGQRFGEM
;
A
#
# COMPACT_ATOMS: atom_id res chain seq x y z
N THR A 1 11.62 -5.11 -4.46
CA THR A 1 13.08 -5.34 -4.49
C THR A 1 13.36 -6.74 -3.99
N GLY A 2 14.37 -7.41 -4.54
CA GLY A 2 14.87 -8.66 -3.95
C GLY A 2 15.87 -8.34 -2.84
N TRP A 3 16.37 -9.38 -2.16
CA TRP A 3 17.42 -9.25 -1.15
C TRP A 3 18.41 -10.40 -1.27
N ASN A 4 19.62 -10.17 -0.75
CA ASN A 4 20.64 -11.20 -0.63
C ASN A 4 21.40 -10.99 0.68
N VAL A 5 21.14 -11.88 1.64
CA VAL A 5 21.81 -11.86 2.94
C VAL A 5 23.24 -12.35 2.76
N GLN A 6 24.21 -11.47 3.03
CA GLN A 6 25.61 -11.86 2.99
C GLN A 6 25.94 -12.77 4.17
N ILE A 7 26.32 -14.00 3.86
CA ILE A 7 26.82 -14.98 4.84
C ILE A 7 28.32 -14.71 5.02
N ALA A 8 28.80 -14.76 6.27
CA ALA A 8 30.21 -14.58 6.55
C ALA A 8 31.03 -15.76 5.99
N ALA A 9 32.33 -15.54 5.76
CA ALA A 9 33.22 -16.52 5.12
C ALA A 9 33.42 -17.82 5.93
N ASP A 10 33.04 -17.80 7.21
CA ASP A 10 33.01 -18.95 8.13
C ASP A 10 31.68 -19.74 8.06
N GLY A 11 30.74 -19.33 7.20
CA GLY A 11 29.41 -19.92 7.06
C GLY A 11 28.43 -19.45 8.13
N SER A 12 28.82 -18.52 9.02
CA SER A 12 27.93 -17.97 10.04
C SER A 12 26.94 -16.97 9.44
N ARG A 13 25.71 -17.02 9.93
CA ARG A 13 24.66 -16.06 9.60
C ARG A 13 24.72 -14.90 10.59
N PRO A 14 24.31 -13.68 10.17
CA PRO A 14 24.07 -12.60 11.12
C PRO A 14 23.08 -13.05 12.22
N ASP A 15 23.24 -12.55 13.44
CA ASP A 15 22.40 -12.89 14.60
C ASP A 15 20.89 -12.76 14.32
N TRP A 16 20.51 -11.74 13.53
CA TRP A 16 19.12 -11.49 13.14
C TRP A 16 18.58 -12.49 12.10
N ALA A 17 19.45 -13.22 11.40
CA ALA A 17 19.13 -14.16 10.33
C ALA A 17 19.24 -15.64 10.74
N GLU A 18 19.48 -15.93 12.03
CA GLU A 18 19.60 -17.31 12.52
C GLU A 18 18.31 -18.11 12.30
N ASN A 19 17.15 -17.48 12.52
CA ASN A 19 15.85 -18.14 12.43
C ASN A 19 15.25 -18.11 11.01
N LEU A 20 15.90 -17.45 10.05
CA LEU A 20 15.41 -17.39 8.68
C LEU A 20 15.57 -18.76 7.98
N PRO A 21 14.52 -19.25 7.29
CA PRO A 21 14.65 -20.41 6.41
C PRO A 21 15.73 -20.19 5.36
N GLU A 22 16.45 -21.24 4.94
CA GLU A 22 17.49 -21.14 3.90
C GLU A 22 16.96 -20.54 2.59
N GLU A 23 15.72 -20.85 2.25
CA GLU A 23 15.03 -20.33 1.06
C GLU A 23 14.81 -18.82 1.12
N MET A 24 14.76 -18.24 2.31
CA MET A 24 14.54 -16.80 2.54
C MET A 24 15.85 -16.01 2.68
N LEU A 25 17.03 -16.64 2.57
CA LEU A 25 18.31 -15.92 2.60
C LEU A 25 18.55 -15.10 1.32
N SER A 26 17.94 -15.50 0.21
CA SER A 26 17.99 -14.73 -1.04
C SER A 26 16.66 -14.85 -1.77
N ALA A 27 16.13 -13.72 -2.22
CA ALA A 27 14.96 -13.70 -3.08
C ALA A 27 15.20 -12.77 -4.27
N PRO A 28 14.85 -13.19 -5.51
CA PRO A 28 14.91 -12.31 -6.66
C PRO A 28 13.90 -11.16 -6.51
N ALA A 29 14.07 -10.11 -7.31
CA ALA A 29 13.10 -9.03 -7.39
C ALA A 29 11.70 -9.55 -7.77
N ASP A 30 10.68 -8.86 -7.26
CA ASP A 30 9.25 -9.15 -7.50
C ASP A 30 8.79 -10.56 -7.08
N SER A 31 9.47 -11.14 -6.09
CA SER A 31 9.05 -12.40 -5.47
C SER A 31 7.82 -12.22 -4.59
N ASN A 32 6.87 -13.15 -4.70
CA ASN A 32 5.74 -13.24 -3.77
C ASN A 32 6.21 -13.85 -2.46
N ILE A 33 5.86 -13.20 -1.35
CA ILE A 33 6.17 -13.66 0.00
C ILE A 33 4.88 -13.96 0.77
N ALA A 34 4.99 -14.86 1.75
CA ALA A 34 3.90 -15.20 2.65
C ALA A 34 4.36 -15.02 4.10
N THR A 35 3.60 -14.27 4.89
CA THR A 35 3.77 -14.16 6.33
C THR A 35 2.54 -14.73 7.03
N PRO A 36 2.65 -15.91 7.67
CA PRO A 36 1.57 -16.47 8.47
C PRO A 36 1.10 -15.51 9.57
N VAL A 37 -0.17 -15.63 9.98
CA VAL A 37 -0.78 -14.73 10.95
C VAL A 37 -0.13 -14.81 12.34
N PHE A 38 0.28 -16.01 12.77
CA PHE A 38 0.80 -16.25 14.12
C PHE A 38 2.31 -16.49 14.18
N ASP A 39 2.95 -16.69 13.04
CA ASP A 39 4.38 -16.97 12.92
C ASP A 39 4.94 -16.21 11.70
N GLY A 40 4.86 -14.88 11.79
CA GLY A 40 5.28 -13.97 10.74
C GLY A 40 6.72 -13.47 10.93
N ALA A 41 7.16 -12.60 10.02
CA ALA A 41 8.48 -11.97 10.11
C ALA A 41 8.61 -11.12 11.39
N LYS A 42 9.70 -11.30 12.12
CA LYS A 42 10.03 -10.52 13.32
C LYS A 42 10.65 -9.17 12.93
N GLU A 43 10.68 -8.24 13.89
CA GLU A 43 11.22 -6.89 13.67
C GLU A 43 12.70 -6.92 13.27
N ASP A 44 13.54 -7.68 14.00
CA ASP A 44 14.97 -7.81 13.72
C ASP A 44 15.25 -8.39 12.32
N GLU A 45 14.44 -9.38 11.92
CA GLU A 45 14.50 -9.99 10.59
C GLU A 45 14.14 -8.97 9.50
N LEU A 46 13.08 -8.16 9.72
CA LEU A 46 12.64 -7.15 8.78
C LEU A 46 13.69 -6.05 8.58
N THR A 47 14.22 -5.50 9.68
CA THR A 47 15.26 -4.45 9.62
C THR A 47 16.54 -4.97 8.99
N GLY A 48 16.94 -6.21 9.29
CA GLY A 48 18.08 -6.86 8.66
C GLY A 48 17.90 -7.05 7.16
N LEU A 49 16.72 -7.54 6.73
CA LEU A 49 16.38 -7.73 5.32
C LEU A 49 16.33 -6.40 4.55
N LEU A 50 15.84 -5.32 5.16
CA LEU A 50 15.88 -3.97 4.56
C LEU A 50 17.30 -3.48 4.33
N GLY A 51 18.24 -3.83 5.21
CA GLY A 51 19.67 -3.54 5.01
C GLY A 51 20.31 -4.34 3.86
N ALA A 52 19.80 -5.54 3.59
CA ALA A 52 20.34 -6.49 2.61
C ALA A 52 19.64 -6.46 1.22
N THR A 53 18.89 -5.39 0.92
CA THR A 53 18.18 -5.26 -0.36
C THR A 53 19.12 -5.18 -1.55
N LEU A 54 18.73 -5.77 -2.67
CA LEU A 54 19.47 -5.67 -3.93
C LEU A 54 19.44 -4.23 -4.47
N PRO A 55 20.56 -3.76 -5.07
CA PRO A 55 20.58 -2.47 -5.74
C PRO A 55 19.69 -2.48 -6.99
N ASN A 56 19.32 -1.29 -7.46
CA ASN A 56 18.63 -1.10 -8.73
C ASN A 56 19.55 -1.39 -9.93
N ARG A 57 19.05 -1.18 -11.16
CA ARG A 57 19.82 -1.41 -12.41
C ARG A 57 21.15 -0.64 -12.44
N ASP A 58 21.19 0.52 -11.78
CA ASP A 58 22.29 1.47 -11.81
C ASP A 58 23.28 1.23 -10.65
N GLY A 59 23.05 0.19 -9.85
CA GLY A 59 23.90 -0.17 -8.72
C GLY A 59 23.59 0.61 -7.43
N GLU A 60 22.52 1.39 -7.39
CA GLU A 60 22.15 2.21 -6.25
C GLU A 60 21.13 1.51 -5.33
N GLN A 61 21.41 1.54 -4.03
CA GLN A 61 20.44 1.15 -3.00
C GLN A 61 19.60 2.36 -2.61
N MET A 62 18.33 2.36 -3.03
CA MET A 62 17.47 3.54 -2.88
C MET A 62 16.86 3.70 -1.48
N VAL A 63 16.74 2.61 -0.72
CA VAL A 63 16.08 2.57 0.59
C VAL A 63 17.11 2.16 1.65
N GLY A 64 17.17 2.92 2.73
CA GLY A 64 18.04 2.62 3.87
C GLY A 64 17.52 1.47 4.73
N SER A 65 18.33 1.05 5.70
CA SER A 65 17.95 0.02 6.68
C SER A 65 16.76 0.44 7.55
N ASP A 66 16.46 1.73 7.65
CA ASP A 66 15.29 2.29 8.34
C ASP A 66 14.00 2.27 7.49
N GLY A 67 14.07 1.73 6.26
CA GLY A 67 12.94 1.68 5.33
C GLY A 67 12.61 3.02 4.69
N LYS A 68 13.50 4.01 4.77
CA LYS A 68 13.27 5.35 4.22
C LYS A 68 14.17 5.66 3.03
N ALA A 69 13.71 6.57 2.19
CA ALA A 69 14.43 7.08 1.04
C ALA A 69 14.31 8.61 0.95
N THR A 70 15.29 9.24 0.31
CA THR A 70 15.21 10.67 -0.05
C THR A 70 14.29 10.83 -1.24
N LEU A 71 13.19 11.55 -1.05
CA LEU A 71 12.25 11.88 -2.11
C LEU A 71 12.53 13.28 -2.67
N PHE A 72 12.10 13.52 -3.89
CA PHE A 72 12.13 14.83 -4.53
C PHE A 72 10.70 15.30 -4.81
N ASP A 73 10.42 16.58 -4.58
CA ASP A 73 9.13 17.16 -4.90
C ASP A 73 8.98 17.31 -6.42
N GLY A 74 8.00 16.62 -7.01
CA GLY A 74 7.73 16.66 -8.44
C GLY A 74 7.21 18.02 -8.96
N ARG A 75 6.86 18.96 -8.08
CA ARG A 75 6.45 20.32 -8.48
C ARG A 75 7.62 21.31 -8.52
N SER A 76 8.47 21.30 -7.49
CA SER A 76 9.61 22.23 -7.37
C SER A 76 10.94 21.67 -7.88
N GLY A 77 11.13 20.35 -7.78
CA GLY A 77 12.40 19.67 -8.06
C GLY A 77 13.37 19.60 -6.87
N GLU A 78 13.02 20.19 -5.73
CA GLU A 78 13.88 20.19 -4.53
C GLU A 78 13.75 18.86 -3.75
N PRO A 79 14.82 18.39 -3.08
CA PRO A 79 14.74 17.24 -2.18
C PRO A 79 13.92 17.58 -0.93
N PHE A 80 13.18 16.60 -0.42
CA PHE A 80 12.51 16.77 0.88
C PHE A 80 13.56 16.90 2.01
N PRO A 81 13.31 17.74 3.04
CA PRO A 81 14.27 17.95 4.13
C PRO A 81 14.60 16.71 4.97
N TYR A 82 13.71 15.70 4.95
CA TYR A 82 13.83 14.48 5.74
C TYR A 82 13.51 13.25 4.88
N PRO A 83 14.15 12.10 5.15
CA PRO A 83 13.85 10.86 4.44
C PRO A 83 12.44 10.36 4.80
N VAL A 84 11.77 9.78 3.81
CA VAL A 84 10.36 9.35 3.91
C VAL A 84 10.29 7.84 3.73
N SER A 85 9.44 7.17 4.53
CA SER A 85 9.18 5.74 4.39
C SER A 85 8.51 5.45 3.05
N VAL A 86 9.13 4.58 2.26
CA VAL A 86 8.65 4.19 0.93
C VAL A 86 8.61 2.68 0.82
N GLY A 87 7.66 2.17 0.04
CA GLY A 87 7.52 0.73 -0.14
C GLY A 87 6.32 0.39 -0.99
N TYR A 88 6.05 -0.91 -1.08
CA TYR A 88 4.92 -1.45 -1.82
C TYR A 88 3.83 -1.86 -0.83
N MET A 89 2.62 -1.34 -1.03
CA MET A 89 1.44 -1.70 -0.26
C MET A 89 0.37 -2.23 -1.20
N TYR A 90 -0.26 -3.34 -0.81
CA TYR A 90 -1.39 -3.89 -1.55
C TYR A 90 -2.66 -3.10 -1.24
N ILE A 91 -3.23 -2.44 -2.26
CA ILE A 91 -4.44 -1.62 -2.15
C ILE A 91 -5.57 -2.29 -2.92
N ILE A 92 -6.75 -2.36 -2.31
CA ILE A 92 -7.99 -2.83 -2.95
C ILE A 92 -8.91 -1.66 -3.32
N LYS A 93 -9.51 -1.73 -4.52
CA LYS A 93 -10.54 -0.79 -4.96
C LYS A 93 -11.91 -1.32 -4.53
N LEU A 94 -12.57 -0.61 -3.63
CA LEU A 94 -13.91 -0.94 -3.16
C LEU A 94 -14.97 -0.62 -4.23
N HIS A 95 -16.13 -1.29 -4.16
CA HIS A 95 -17.25 -1.08 -5.08
C HIS A 95 -17.96 0.27 -4.89
N HIS A 96 -17.56 1.08 -3.92
CA HIS A 96 -18.20 2.37 -3.61
C HIS A 96 -17.72 3.49 -4.55
N LEU A 97 -18.09 3.41 -5.82
CA LEU A 97 -17.69 4.38 -6.83
C LEU A 97 -18.53 5.66 -6.75
N VAL A 98 -17.91 6.77 -7.16
CA VAL A 98 -18.57 8.08 -7.23
C VAL A 98 -19.71 8.02 -8.25
N ASP A 99 -19.51 7.36 -9.39
CA ASP A 99 -20.52 7.25 -10.45
C ASP A 99 -21.80 6.59 -9.96
N ASP A 100 -21.71 5.65 -9.02
CA ASP A 100 -22.88 4.99 -8.42
C ASP A 100 -23.62 5.91 -7.45
N LYS A 101 -22.91 6.83 -6.79
CA LYS A 101 -23.45 7.70 -5.74
C LYS A 101 -23.85 9.09 -6.23
N ILE A 102 -23.28 9.57 -7.34
CA ILE A 102 -23.63 10.87 -7.90
C ILE A 102 -25.05 10.80 -8.46
N HIS A 103 -25.89 11.73 -8.00
CA HIS A 103 -27.28 11.81 -8.40
C HIS A 103 -27.77 13.25 -8.25
N ALA A 104 -28.45 13.75 -9.28
CA ALA A 104 -29.04 15.08 -9.30
C ALA A 104 -30.37 15.06 -10.07
N ARG A 105 -31.29 15.95 -9.69
CA ARG A 105 -32.63 16.06 -10.30
C ARG A 105 -33.05 17.53 -10.31
N SER A 106 -33.56 17.99 -11.46
CA SER A 106 -34.28 19.27 -11.59
C SER A 106 -35.79 19.08 -11.55
N THR A 107 -36.35 18.21 -12.41
CA THR A 107 -37.76 17.79 -12.44
C THR A 107 -37.84 16.27 -12.61
N GLY A 108 -39.00 15.65 -12.34
CA GLY A 108 -39.15 14.19 -12.44
C GLY A 108 -40.51 13.69 -11.95
N PRO A 109 -40.69 12.37 -11.84
CA PRO A 109 -41.96 11.76 -11.44
C PRO A 109 -42.32 12.04 -9.97
N TYR A 110 -43.63 12.03 -9.70
CA TYR A 110 -44.24 12.25 -8.39
C TYR A 110 -45.10 11.05 -8.01
N SER A 111 -45.23 10.78 -6.72
CA SER A 111 -46.18 9.81 -6.18
C SER A 111 -47.60 10.28 -6.41
N MET A 112 -48.49 9.41 -6.94
CA MET A 112 -49.90 9.76 -7.15
C MET A 112 -50.64 10.07 -5.83
N ILE A 113 -50.22 9.46 -4.72
CA ILE A 113 -50.90 9.56 -3.43
C ILE A 113 -50.52 10.87 -2.73
N THR A 114 -49.22 11.12 -2.57
CA THR A 114 -48.72 12.24 -1.75
C THR A 114 -48.31 13.45 -2.57
N GLN A 115 -48.27 13.33 -3.91
CA GLN A 115 -47.72 14.34 -4.81
C GLN A 115 -46.30 14.80 -4.43
N GLN A 116 -45.54 13.93 -3.76
CA GLN A 116 -44.13 14.15 -3.43
C GLN A 116 -43.22 13.53 -4.50
N PRO A 117 -42.04 14.11 -4.76
CA PRO A 117 -41.03 13.48 -5.60
C PRO A 117 -40.70 12.05 -5.14
N LEU A 118 -40.53 11.13 -6.09
CA LEU A 118 -40.06 9.76 -5.78
C LEU A 118 -38.67 9.77 -5.14
N GLY A 119 -38.29 8.67 -4.48
CA GLY A 119 -36.97 8.48 -3.84
C GLY A 119 -36.06 7.53 -4.62
N GLY A 120 -34.75 7.68 -4.44
CA GLY A 120 -33.74 6.78 -5.00
C GLY A 120 -33.29 7.13 -6.43
N LYS A 121 -32.01 6.85 -6.72
CA LYS A 121 -31.36 7.18 -8.00
C LYS A 121 -32.06 6.55 -9.21
N ALA A 122 -32.46 5.28 -9.09
CA ALA A 122 -33.07 4.53 -10.19
C ALA A 122 -34.40 5.12 -10.70
N GLN A 123 -35.11 5.87 -9.85
CA GLN A 123 -36.40 6.50 -10.18
C GLN A 123 -36.26 8.00 -10.51
N PHE A 124 -35.03 8.47 -10.72
CA PHE A 124 -34.72 9.91 -10.77
C PHE A 124 -35.31 10.64 -9.54
N GLY A 125 -35.19 10.02 -8.36
CA GLY A 125 -35.81 10.52 -7.15
C GLY A 125 -35.17 11.79 -6.60
N GLY A 126 -35.91 12.58 -5.82
CA GLY A 126 -35.37 13.72 -5.09
C GLY A 126 -34.61 13.27 -3.85
N GLN A 127 -33.81 14.19 -3.28
CA GLN A 127 -33.26 13.99 -1.94
C GLN A 127 -34.35 14.24 -0.91
N ARG A 128 -34.44 13.37 0.10
CA ARG A 128 -35.36 13.60 1.23
C ARG A 128 -34.82 14.73 2.09
N PHE A 129 -35.60 15.80 2.23
CA PHE A 129 -35.38 16.79 3.29
C PHE A 129 -35.94 16.22 4.59
N GLY A 130 -35.06 15.96 5.56
CA GLY A 130 -35.41 15.37 6.85
C GLY A 130 -36.04 16.37 7.81
N GLU A 131 -36.37 15.90 9.01
CA GLU A 131 -36.96 16.72 10.08
C GLU A 131 -35.91 17.50 10.89
N MET A 132 -34.71 16.93 11.04
CA MET A 132 -33.57 17.51 11.77
C MET A 132 -32.85 18.59 10.96
#